data_AF-A0A4R2K965-F1
#
_entry.id   AF-A0A4R2K965-F1
#
_cell.length_a   1.000
_cell.length_b   1.000
_cell.length_c   1.000
_cell.angle_alpha   90.00
_cell.angle_beta   90.00
_cell.angle_gamma   90.00
#
_symmetry.space_group_name_H-M   'P 1'
#
loop_
_entity.id
_entity.type
_entity.pdbx_description
1 polymer ?
#
loop_
_entity_poly.entity_id
_entity_poly.type
_entity_poly.pdbx_seq_one_letter_code
_entity_poly.pdbx_strand_id
1 'polypeptide(L)'
;MEFTTLNGVNVSGVSISDIECIINLRNDWKYILKTIGEPLNLEYICKVYSEVARNEALEWGILRNGKVGISRISYIPPIPDKNDVESELNKIFNLPTRGIKNIAATRSNRKI
;
A
#
# COMPACT_ATOMS: atom_id res chain seq x y z
N MET A 1 17.94 -30.45 -11.25
CA MET A 1 17.62 -29.08 -10.79
C MET A 1 16.54 -29.24 -9.73
N GLU A 2 16.94 -29.24 -8.46
CA GLU A 2 16.03 -29.37 -7.32
C GLU A 2 15.55 -27.97 -6.91
N PHE A 3 14.23 -27.79 -6.81
CA PHE A 3 13.63 -26.59 -6.23
C PHE A 3 13.15 -26.93 -4.81
N THR A 4 13.65 -26.18 -3.84
CA THR A 4 13.34 -26.35 -2.42
C THR A 4 11.92 -25.84 -2.12
N THR A 5 11.16 -26.69 -1.43
CA THR A 5 9.74 -26.57 -1.14
C THR A 5 9.45 -25.58 0.00
N LEU A 6 8.53 -24.64 -0.23
CA LEU A 6 7.77 -23.98 0.83
C LEU A 6 6.40 -24.66 0.90
N ASN A 7 6.18 -25.47 1.94
CA ASN A 7 4.89 -26.05 2.33
C ASN A 7 4.19 -27.01 1.35
N GLY A 8 4.93 -27.97 0.78
CA GLY A 8 4.38 -29.31 0.49
C GLY A 8 3.23 -29.43 -0.52
N VAL A 9 2.93 -28.39 -1.31
CA VAL A 9 2.03 -28.51 -2.47
C VAL A 9 2.78 -27.99 -3.69
N ASN A 10 3.16 -28.91 -4.57
CA ASN A 10 3.65 -28.59 -5.90
C ASN A 10 2.47 -28.02 -6.70
N VAL A 11 2.35 -26.70 -6.78
CA VAL A 11 1.38 -26.07 -7.71
C VAL A 11 2.07 -26.03 -9.07
N SER A 12 1.91 -27.11 -9.83
CA SER A 12 2.44 -27.18 -11.19
C SER A 12 1.91 -26.02 -12.03
N GLY A 13 2.82 -25.23 -12.61
CA GLY A 13 2.50 -24.15 -13.55
C GLY A 13 2.45 -22.73 -12.98
N VAL A 14 2.75 -22.52 -11.70
CA VAL A 14 2.85 -21.17 -11.10
C VAL A 14 4.31 -20.73 -10.98
N SER A 15 4.63 -19.48 -11.32
CA SER A 15 6.00 -18.98 -11.20
C SER A 15 6.38 -18.71 -9.75
N ILE A 16 7.68 -18.78 -9.44
CA ILE A 16 8.19 -18.45 -8.10
C ILE A 16 7.86 -17.00 -7.74
N SER A 17 7.97 -16.08 -8.71
CA SER A 17 7.62 -14.66 -8.52
C SER A 17 6.13 -14.47 -8.18
N ASP A 18 5.21 -15.22 -8.81
CA ASP A 18 3.79 -15.16 -8.44
C ASP A 18 3.56 -15.62 -6.99
N ILE A 19 4.26 -16.68 -6.56
CA ILE A 19 4.20 -17.18 -5.19
C ILE A 19 4.74 -16.13 -4.21
N GLU A 20 5.86 -15.49 -4.53
CA GLU A 20 6.47 -14.44 -3.72
C GLU A 20 5.55 -13.21 -3.61
N CYS A 21 4.97 -12.77 -4.73
CA CYS A 21 3.99 -11.69 -4.77
C CYS A 21 2.78 -11.96 -3.85
N ILE A 22 2.20 -13.17 -3.90
CA ILE A 22 1.09 -13.56 -3.02
C ILE A 22 1.52 -13.56 -1.54
N ILE A 23 2.71 -14.06 -1.23
CA ILE A 23 3.26 -14.07 0.13
C ILE A 23 3.46 -12.66 0.67
N ASN A 24 4.02 -11.77 -0.16
CA ASN A 24 4.24 -10.37 0.19
C ASN A 24 2.93 -9.64 0.47
N LEU A 25 1.93 -9.78 -0.42
CA LEU A 25 0.60 -9.21 -0.23
C LEU A 25 -0.03 -9.69 1.08
N ARG A 26 0.05 -11.00 1.37
CA ARG A 26 -0.46 -11.55 2.64
C ARG A 26 0.23 -10.92 3.85
N ASN A 27 1.55 -10.73 3.80
CA ASN A 27 2.32 -10.17 4.90
C ASN A 27 2.01 -8.68 5.10
N ASP A 28 1.87 -7.93 4.00
CA ASP A 28 1.46 -6.53 4.02
C ASP A 28 0.06 -6.35 4.65
N TRP A 29 -0.92 -7.16 4.25
CA TRP A 29 -2.23 -7.17 4.90
C TRP A 29 -2.16 -7.43 6.40
N LYS A 30 -1.30 -8.35 6.84
CA LYS A 30 -1.08 -8.59 8.28
C LYS A 30 -0.45 -7.37 8.96
N TYR A 31 0.45 -6.65 8.29
CA TYR A 31 1.04 -5.42 8.81
C TYR A 31 -0.03 -4.35 8.98
N ILE A 32 -0.76 -4.03 7.90
CA ILE A 32 -1.84 -3.02 7.89
C ILE A 32 -2.88 -3.29 8.98
N LEU A 33 -3.28 -4.56 9.15
CA LEU A 33 -4.28 -4.92 10.16
C LEU A 33 -3.75 -4.79 11.61
N LYS A 34 -2.43 -4.91 11.82
CA LYS A 34 -1.81 -4.73 13.15
C LYS A 34 -1.62 -3.27 13.52
N THR A 35 -1.47 -2.41 12.53
CA THR A 35 -1.18 -0.97 12.68
C THR A 35 -2.44 -0.10 12.49
N ILE A 36 -3.64 -0.69 12.57
CA ILE A 36 -4.89 0.06 12.53
C ILE A 36 -4.89 1.11 13.64
N GLY A 37 -5.11 2.37 13.27
CA GLY A 37 -5.12 3.51 14.18
C GLY A 37 -3.80 4.24 14.28
N GLU A 38 -2.70 3.70 13.72
CA GLU A 38 -1.47 4.46 13.56
C GLU A 38 -1.65 5.60 12.53
N PRO A 39 -0.91 6.72 12.69
CA PRO A 39 -0.99 7.82 11.73
C PRO A 39 -0.56 7.39 10.33
N LEU A 40 -1.39 7.69 9.33
CA LEU A 40 -1.00 7.55 7.93
C LEU A 40 -0.03 8.67 7.56
N ASN A 41 1.26 8.34 7.44
CA ASN A 41 2.31 9.27 7.02
C ASN A 41 3.17 8.66 5.90
N LEU A 42 4.10 9.43 5.34
CA LEU A 42 4.95 8.96 4.25
C LEU A 42 5.80 7.76 4.65
N GLU A 43 6.34 7.74 5.87
CA GLU A 43 7.13 6.63 6.39
C GLU A 43 6.33 5.33 6.43
N TYR A 44 5.09 5.39 6.90
CA TYR A 44 4.17 4.26 6.93
C TYR A 44 3.85 3.76 5.52
N ILE A 45 3.58 4.65 4.57
CA ILE A 45 3.31 4.30 3.17
C ILE A 45 4.54 3.61 2.55
N CYS A 46 5.73 4.14 2.79
CA CYS A 46 6.98 3.51 2.39
C CYS A 46 7.16 2.15 3.07
N LYS A 47 6.79 2.01 4.35
CA LYS A 47 6.89 0.74 5.06
C LYS A 47 5.97 -0.33 4.46
N VAL A 48 4.72 0.00 4.16
CA VAL A 48 3.78 -0.84 3.41
C VAL A 48 4.39 -1.25 2.07
N TYR A 49 4.91 -0.29 1.30
CA TYR A 49 5.58 -0.58 0.02
C TYR A 49 6.76 -1.54 0.17
N SER A 50 7.53 -1.44 1.27
CA SER A 50 8.65 -2.34 1.55
C SER A 50 8.23 -3.80 1.73
N GLU A 51 7.02 -4.05 2.24
CA GLU A 51 6.49 -5.40 2.45
C GLU A 51 5.88 -5.95 1.14
N VAL A 52 5.10 -5.13 0.42
CA VAL A 52 4.43 -5.55 -0.82
C VAL A 52 5.42 -5.85 -1.94
N ALA A 53 6.44 -5.01 -2.11
CA ALA A 53 7.34 -5.07 -3.26
C ALA A 53 8.65 -5.82 -2.98
N ARG A 54 8.77 -6.47 -1.83
CA ARG A 54 9.99 -7.15 -1.39
C ARG A 54 10.43 -8.21 -2.41
N ASN A 55 11.64 -8.10 -2.95
CA ASN A 55 12.19 -8.96 -4.00
C ASN A 55 11.47 -8.89 -5.36
N GLU A 56 10.45 -8.05 -5.51
CA GLU A 56 9.66 -7.91 -6.73
C GLU A 56 9.94 -6.57 -7.46
N ALA A 57 10.44 -5.57 -6.73
CA ALA A 57 10.89 -4.29 -7.28
C ALA A 57 12.43 -4.16 -7.25
N LEU A 58 12.97 -3.26 -8.09
CA LEU A 58 14.40 -2.93 -8.07
C LEU A 58 14.82 -2.28 -6.75
N GLU A 59 13.95 -1.43 -6.21
CA GLU A 59 14.07 -0.80 -4.90
C GLU A 59 12.68 -0.84 -4.26
N TRP A 60 12.61 -1.05 -2.95
CA TRP A 60 11.37 -1.10 -2.20
C TRP A 60 11.52 -0.34 -0.90
N GLY A 61 10.41 0.22 -0.41
CA GLY A 61 10.41 1.02 0.82
C GLY A 61 10.95 2.44 0.68
N ILE A 62 11.18 2.92 -0.54
CA ILE A 62 11.65 4.28 -0.81
C ILE A 62 10.79 4.95 -1.88
N LEU A 63 10.88 6.28 -1.97
CA LEU A 63 10.35 7.02 -3.11
C LEU A 63 11.14 6.66 -4.37
N ARG A 64 10.45 6.55 -5.52
CA ARG A 64 11.09 6.23 -6.80
C ARG A 64 12.13 7.29 -7.17
N ASN A 65 13.27 6.84 -7.69
CA ASN A 65 14.30 7.68 -8.31
C ASN A 65 14.22 7.70 -9.84
N GLY A 66 13.30 6.92 -10.42
CA GLY A 66 13.07 6.80 -11.86
C GLY A 66 11.79 7.47 -12.34
N LYS A 67 11.71 7.71 -13.65
CA LYS A 67 10.47 8.08 -14.33
C LYS A 67 9.60 6.83 -14.54
N VAL A 68 8.29 7.00 -14.41
CA VAL A 68 7.31 5.94 -14.66
C VAL A 68 6.29 6.42 -15.69
N GLY A 69 5.60 5.48 -16.33
CA GLY A 69 4.52 5.78 -17.26
C GLY A 69 3.43 4.72 -17.15
N ILE A 70 2.19 5.13 -17.40
CA ILE A 70 1.05 4.21 -17.50
C ILE A 70 0.70 4.09 -18.97
N SER A 71 0.60 2.85 -19.45
CA SER A 71 0.22 2.59 -20.83
C SER A 71 -1.10 3.31 -21.16
N ARG A 72 -1.14 3.95 -22.34
CA ARG A 72 -2.25 4.78 -22.85
C ARG A 72 -2.40 6.18 -22.23
N ILE A 73 -1.46 6.65 -21.41
CA ILE A 73 -1.43 8.02 -20.89
C ILE A 73 -0.10 8.68 -21.29
N SER A 74 -0.15 9.89 -21.84
CA SER A 74 1.05 10.64 -22.24
C SER A 74 1.74 11.36 -21.08
N TYR A 75 1.06 11.46 -19.94
CA TYR A 75 1.59 12.08 -18.74
C TYR A 75 2.68 11.22 -18.11
N ILE A 76 3.85 11.84 -17.90
CA ILE A 76 5.00 11.25 -17.20
C ILE A 76 5.20 12.06 -15.93
N PRO A 77 4.92 11.51 -14.74
CA PRO A 77 5.11 12.24 -13.49
C PRO A 77 6.62 12.50 -13.23
N PRO A 78 6.96 13.68 -12.67
CA PRO A 78 8.34 14.01 -12.29
C PRO A 78 8.86 13.07 -11.20
N ILE A 79 10.17 12.93 -11.03
CA ILE A 79 10.73 12.18 -9.89
C ILE A 79 10.29 12.89 -8.59
N PRO A 80 9.70 12.18 -7.62
CA PRO A 80 9.19 12.79 -6.40
C PRO A 80 10.32 13.34 -5.52
N ASP A 81 10.14 14.56 -5.02
CA ASP A 81 10.88 15.08 -3.88
C ASP A 81 10.15 14.73 -2.58
N LYS A 82 10.91 14.41 -1.53
CA LYS A 82 10.33 14.00 -0.25
C LYS A 82 9.46 15.09 0.38
N ASN A 83 9.91 16.34 0.36
CA ASN A 83 9.20 17.45 1.00
C ASN A 83 7.91 17.77 0.23
N ASP A 84 7.97 17.72 -1.10
CA ASP A 84 6.80 17.92 -1.96
C ASP A 84 5.75 16.84 -1.69
N VAL A 85 6.16 15.57 -1.60
CA VAL A 85 5.25 14.46 -1.29
C VAL A 85 4.60 14.63 0.08
N GLU A 86 5.37 14.99 1.11
CA GLU A 86 4.82 15.25 2.45
C GLU A 86 3.85 16.45 2.45
N SER A 87 4.16 17.51 1.70
CA SER A 87 3.27 18.66 1.53
C SER A 87 1.96 18.27 0.85
N GLU A 88 2.02 17.51 -0.24
CA GLU A 88 0.84 17.03 -0.96
C GLU A 88 0.00 16.05 -0.13
N LEU A 89 0.63 15.15 0.64
CA LEU A 89 -0.07 14.27 1.57
C LEU A 89 -0.83 15.07 2.64
N ASN A 90 -0.20 16.10 3.20
CA ASN A 90 -0.86 17.00 4.16
C ASN A 90 -2.04 17.74 3.51
N LYS A 91 -1.92 18.18 2.26
CA LYS A 91 -3.06 18.77 1.53
C LYS A 91 -4.21 17.79 1.40
N ILE A 92 -3.92 16.53 1.02
CA ILE A 92 -4.92 15.46 0.89
C ILE A 92 -5.65 15.22 2.21
N PHE A 93 -4.94 15.14 3.34
CA PHE A 93 -5.56 14.96 4.66
C PHE A 93 -6.44 16.12 5.10
N ASN A 94 -6.17 17.33 4.60
CA ASN A 94 -6.93 18.53 4.89
C ASN A 94 -8.08 18.78 3.89
N LEU A 95 -8.26 17.93 2.87
CA LEU A 95 -9.38 18.07 1.95
C LEU A 95 -10.71 17.90 2.70
N PRO A 96 -11.72 18.73 2.42
CA PRO A 96 -13.02 18.61 3.07
C PRO A 96 -13.65 17.27 2.69
N THR A 97 -13.83 16.39 3.68
CA THR A 97 -14.50 15.10 3.47
C THR A 97 -15.95 15.36 3.10
N ARG A 98 -16.29 15.19 1.83
CA ARG A 98 -17.66 15.32 1.31
C ARG A 98 -18.48 14.08 1.69
N GLY A 99 -18.70 13.84 3.00
CA GLY A 99 -19.53 12.74 3.48
C GLY A 99 -19.12 12.06 4.78
N ILE A 100 -19.03 12.79 5.89
CA ILE A 100 -19.37 12.22 7.21
C ILE A 100 -20.31 13.21 7.90
N LYS A 101 -21.61 13.13 7.58
CA LYS A 101 -22.62 13.63 8.51
C LYS A 101 -22.57 12.69 9.72
N ASN A 102 -22.19 13.24 10.86
CA ASN A 102 -22.17 12.61 12.18
C ASN A 102 -23.19 11.48 12.35
N ILE A 103 -22.75 10.22 12.26
CA ILE A 103 -23.55 9.06 12.69
C ILE A 103 -23.74 9.09 14.22
N ALA A 104 -22.98 9.94 14.93
CA ALA A 104 -23.12 10.17 16.36
C ALA A 104 -24.40 10.93 16.79
N ALA A 105 -25.20 11.49 15.86
CA ALA A 105 -26.40 12.26 16.22
C ALA A 105 -27.71 11.44 16.33
N THR A 106 -27.72 10.14 16.01
CA THR A 106 -28.98 9.37 15.85
C THR A 106 -29.24 8.31 16.93
N ARG A 107 -28.53 8.30 18.06
CA ARG A 107 -28.76 7.34 19.16
C ARG A 107 -29.50 7.88 20.40
N SER A 108 -29.98 9.14 20.40
CA SER A 108 -30.70 9.71 21.56
C SER A 108 -32.23 9.71 21.47
N ASN A 109 -32.85 9.14 20.43
CA ASN A 109 -34.33 9.15 20.27
C ASN A 109 -34.92 7.79 19.90
N ARG A 110 -34.57 6.74 20.65
CA ARG A 110 -35.46 5.58 20.82
C ARG A 110 -35.64 5.31 22.31
N LYS A 111 -36.51 6.11 22.94
CA LYS A 111 -37.34 5.61 24.04
C LYS A 111 -38.47 4.78 23.40
N ILE A 112 -38.43 3.47 23.62
CA ILE A 112 -39.63 2.64 23.79
C ILE A 112 -39.32 1.77 25.00
#